data_AF-A0A3C1FS21-F1
#
_entry.id   AF-A0A3C1FS21-F1
#
_cell.length_a   1.000
_cell.length_b   1.000
_cell.length_c   1.000
_cell.angle_alpha   90.00
_cell.angle_beta   90.00
_cell.angle_gamma   90.00
#
_symmetry.space_group_name_H-M   'P 1'
#
loop_
_entity.id
_entity.type
_entity.pdbx_description
1 polymer ?
#
loop_
_entity_poly.entity_id
_entity_poly.type
_entity_poly.pdbx_seq_one_letter_code
_entity_poly.pdbx_strand_id
1 'polypeptide(L)' 'MARARQIEEPADLPEADRIGDFPHPRETRHLVGHDAALACFAEAIASGRMHHAWLLTGPRGIGKATLAYRVAR' A
#
# COMPACT_ATOMS: atom_id res chain seq x y z
N MET A 1 -5.71 21.07 38.45
CA MET A 1 -5.31 19.66 38.22
C MET A 1 -6.24 19.07 37.16
N ALA A 2 -5.94 19.24 35.87
CA ALA A 2 -6.72 18.66 34.79
C ALA A 2 -6.07 17.33 34.38
N ARG A 3 -6.79 16.21 34.53
CA ARG A 3 -6.31 14.92 34.02
C ARG A 3 -6.40 14.95 32.50
N ALA A 4 -5.26 14.75 31.84
CA ALA A 4 -5.22 14.47 30.41
C ALA A 4 -6.04 13.21 30.13
N ARG A 5 -7.01 13.31 29.22
CA ARG A 5 -7.73 12.16 28.68
C ARG A 5 -6.70 11.29 27.96
N GLN A 6 -6.35 10.15 28.54
CA GLN A 6 -5.56 9.16 27.84
C GLN A 6 -6.40 8.71 26.63
N ILE A 7 -5.91 8.99 25.43
CA ILE A 7 -6.45 8.40 24.22
C ILE A 7 -5.96 6.95 24.29
N GLU A 8 -6.85 6.03 24.66
CA GLU A 8 -6.63 4.61 24.40
C GLU A 8 -6.54 4.48 22.88
N GLU A 9 -5.34 4.19 22.36
CA GLU A 9 -5.19 3.76 20.98
C GLU A 9 -5.99 2.46 20.85
N PRO A 10 -7.03 2.40 20.01
CA PRO A 10 -7.76 1.16 19.84
C PRO A 10 -6.83 0.20 19.12
N ALA A 11 -6.30 -0.76 19.87
CA ALA A 11 -5.39 -1.80 19.42
C ALA A 11 -6.00 -2.71 18.32
N ASP A 12 -7.30 -2.58 18.06
CA ASP A 12 -8.09 -3.48 17.21
C ASP A 12 -8.83 -2.75 16.07
N LEU A 13 -8.28 -1.66 15.53
CA LEU A 13 -8.82 -1.13 14.27
C LEU A 13 -8.47 -2.08 13.12
N PRO A 14 -9.44 -2.47 12.28
CA PRO A 14 -9.16 -3.30 11.11
C PRO A 14 -8.24 -2.54 10.15
N GLU A 15 -7.11 -3.16 9.80
CA GLU A 15 -6.22 -2.60 8.79
C GLU A 15 -6.88 -2.69 7.40
N ALA A 16 -7.15 -1.52 6.79
CA ALA A 16 -8.04 -1.39 5.64
C ALA A 16 -7.69 -2.29 4.44
N ASP A 17 -6.39 -2.55 4.20
CA ASP A 17 -5.92 -3.35 3.07
C ASP A 17 -5.52 -4.79 3.43
N ARG A 18 -5.63 -5.20 4.71
CA ARG A 18 -5.37 -6.58 5.12
C ARG A 18 -6.48 -7.49 4.61
N ILE A 19 -6.10 -8.64 4.05
CA ILE A 19 -7.05 -9.67 3.63
C ILE A 19 -6.87 -10.88 4.56
N GLY A 20 -7.89 -11.22 5.34
CA GLY A 20 -7.87 -12.39 6.23
C GLY A 20 -6.63 -12.41 7.13
N ASP A 21 -6.02 -13.60 7.23
CA ASP A 21 -4.82 -13.83 8.06
C ASP A 21 -3.50 -13.56 7.31
N PHE A 22 -3.55 -12.98 6.11
CA PHE A 22 -2.34 -12.64 5.37
C PHE A 22 -1.65 -11.40 5.97
N PRO A 23 -0.31 -11.30 5.88
CA PRO A 23 0.41 -10.09 6.29
C PRO A 23 -0.16 -8.85 5.61
N HIS A 24 -0.05 -7.69 6.27
CA HIS A 24 -0.50 -6.46 5.63
C HIS A 24 0.31 -6.22 4.33
N PRO A 25 -0.28 -5.64 3.28
CA PRO A 25 0.46 -5.29 2.06
C PRO A 25 1.71 -4.43 2.31
N ARG A 26 1.73 -3.63 3.39
CA ARG A 26 2.91 -2.87 3.86
C ARG A 26 4.01 -3.74 4.49
N GLU A 27 3.72 -4.96 4.91
CA GLU A 27 4.70 -5.87 5.51
C GLU A 27 5.27 -6.83 4.48
N THR A 28 4.56 -7.01 3.36
CA THR A 28 4.93 -7.90 2.27
C THR A 28 6.05 -7.28 1.42
N ARG A 29 7.31 -7.68 1.67
CA ARG A 29 8.49 -7.19 0.92
C ARG A 29 8.69 -7.88 -0.43
N HIS A 30 8.22 -9.10 -0.56
CA HIS A 30 8.35 -9.89 -1.78
C HIS A 30 7.08 -9.78 -2.63
N LEU A 31 7.21 -9.24 -3.84
CA LEU A 31 6.13 -9.12 -4.82
C LEU A 31 6.51 -9.90 -6.07
N VAL A 32 5.59 -10.72 -6.57
CA VAL A 32 5.78 -11.52 -7.79
C VAL A 32 4.92 -10.94 -8.91
N GLY A 33 5.49 -10.82 -10.11
CA GLY A 33 4.85 -10.24 -11.28
C GLY A 33 4.73 -8.71 -11.20
N HIS A 34 3.76 -8.14 -11.92
CA HIS A 34 3.55 -6.69 -12.08
C HIS A 34 4.70 -5.95 -12.77
N ASP A 35 5.57 -6.65 -13.51
CA ASP A 35 6.75 -6.05 -14.15
C ASP A 35 6.41 -4.87 -15.06
N ALA A 36 5.34 -5.00 -15.86
CA ALA A 36 4.87 -3.93 -16.74
C ALA A 36 4.39 -2.70 -15.95
N ALA A 37 3.69 -2.90 -14.83
CA ALA A 37 3.23 -1.79 -14.00
C ALA A 37 4.42 -1.11 -13.30
N LEU A 38 5.35 -1.88 -12.75
CA LEU A 38 6.59 -1.37 -12.15
C LEU A 38 7.42 -0.56 -13.15
N ALA A 39 7.55 -1.05 -14.39
CA ALA A 39 8.23 -0.32 -15.45
C ALA A 39 7.58 1.04 -15.75
N CYS A 40 6.24 1.08 -15.79
CA CYS A 40 5.51 2.33 -16.01
C CYS A 40 5.74 3.34 -14.87
N PHE A 41 5.74 2.89 -13.61
CA PHE A 41 6.11 3.74 -12.47
C PHE A 41 7.56 4.23 -12.57
N ALA A 42 8.50 3.34 -12.88
CA ALA A 42 9.92 3.69 -13.00
C ALA A 42 10.16 4.73 -14.10
N GLU A 43 9.49 4.60 -15.24
CA GLU A 43 9.55 5.57 -16.34
C GLU A 43 8.96 6.93 -15.95
N ALA A 44 7.81 6.95 -15.26
CA ALA A 44 7.20 8.20 -14.78
C ALA A 44 8.13 8.94 -13.80
N ILE A 45 8.79 8.21 -12.90
CA ILE A 45 9.78 8.76 -11.97
C ILE A 45 11.01 9.27 -12.72
N ALA A 46 11.59 8.45 -13.60
CA ALA A 46 12.79 8.80 -14.36
C ALA A 46 12.57 10.01 -15.29
N SER A 47 11.37 10.16 -15.85
CA SER A 47 11.01 11.28 -16.71
C SER A 47 10.70 12.58 -15.96
N GLY A 48 10.63 12.55 -14.62
CA GLY A 48 10.23 13.68 -13.78
C GLY A 48 8.76 14.08 -13.94
N ARG A 49 7.94 13.25 -14.60
CA ARG A 49 6.51 13.51 -14.87
C ARG A 49 5.64 12.49 -14.15
N MET A 50 5.59 12.58 -12.84
CA MET A 50 4.76 11.69 -12.02
C MET A 50 3.29 12.12 -12.06
N HIS A 51 2.39 11.19 -12.40
CA HIS A 51 0.95 11.43 -12.33
C HIS A 51 0.50 11.64 -10.88
N HIS A 52 -0.46 12.54 -10.66
CA HIS A 52 -1.02 12.83 -9.33
C HIS A 52 -1.78 11.64 -8.71
N ALA A 53 -2.26 10.73 -9.53
CA ALA A 53 -2.98 9.54 -9.09
C ALA A 53 -2.73 8.38 -10.05
N TRP A 54 -2.81 7.17 -9.51
CA TRP A 54 -2.69 5.91 -10.26
C TRP A 54 -3.87 5.01 -9.92
N LEU A 55 -4.42 4.34 -10.94
CA LEU A 55 -5.50 3.38 -10.79
C LEU A 55 -4.97 1.98 -11.10
N LEU A 56 -4.91 1.13 -10.08
CA LEU A 56 -4.52 -0.28 -10.24
C LEU A 56 -5.76 -1.15 -10.37
N THR A 57 -5.90 -1.84 -11.51
CA THR A 57 -7.05 -2.70 -11.82
C THR A 57 -6.65 -4.18 -11.89
N GLY A 58 -7.63 -5.07 -11.75
CA GLY A 58 -7.42 -6.52 -11.84
C GLY A 58 -8.09 -7.33 -10.71
N PRO A 59 -8.01 -8.67 -10.76
CA PRO A 59 -8.68 -9.56 -9.81
C PRO A 59 -8.34 -9.30 -8.34
N ARG A 60 -9.23 -9.70 -7.43
CA ARG A 60 -8.95 -9.66 -5.98
C ARG A 60 -7.79 -10.60 -5.65
N GLY A 61 -6.88 -10.17 -4.77
CA GLY A 61 -5.75 -10.99 -4.32
C GLY A 61 -4.52 -11.01 -5.24
N ILE A 62 -4.55 -10.38 -6.42
CA ILE A 62 -3.41 -10.37 -7.36
C ILE A 62 -2.20 -9.52 -6.87
N GLY A 63 -2.27 -8.89 -5.70
CA GLY A 63 -1.17 -8.09 -5.14
C GLY A 63 -1.19 -6.58 -5.49
N LYS A 64 -2.33 -6.02 -5.91
CA LYS A 64 -2.46 -4.59 -6.25
C LYS A 64 -2.10 -3.65 -5.09
N ALA A 65 -2.61 -3.92 -3.89
CA ALA A 65 -2.29 -3.12 -2.71
C ALA A 65 -0.79 -3.22 -2.38
N THR A 66 -0.20 -4.41 -2.46
CA THR A 66 1.23 -4.62 -2.23
C THR A 66 2.08 -3.84 -3.23
N LEU A 67 1.69 -3.81 -4.51
CA LEU A 67 2.33 -2.96 -5.51
C LEU A 67 2.25 -1.48 -5.13
N ALA A 68 1.05 -0.98 -4.78
CA ALA A 68 0.86 0.42 -4.39
C ALA A 68 1.76 0.83 -3.22
N TYR A 69 1.80 0.01 -2.15
CA TYR A 69 2.67 0.26 -0.99
C TYR A 69 4.16 0.09 -1.29
N ARG A 70 4.53 -0.62 -2.36
CA ARG A 70 5.93 -0.75 -2.78
C ARG A 70 6.40 0.50 -3.51
N VAL A 71 5.57 1.04 -4.42
CA VAL A 71 5.93 2.23 -5.21
C VAL A 71 5.77 3.54 -4.44
N ALA A 72 5.00 3.55 -3.35
CA ALA A 72 4.82 4.71 -2.49
C ALA A 72 5.91 4.86 -1.40
N ARG A 73 6.89 3.94 -1.33
CA ARG A 73 8.04 4.04 -0.43
C ARG A 73 9.18 4.78 -1.09
#